data_AF-A0A382ED92-F1
#
_entry.id   AF-A0A382ED92-F1
#
_cell.length_a   1.000
_cell.length_b   1.000
_cell.length_c   1.000
_cell.angle_alpha   90.00
_cell.angle_beta   90.00
_cell.angle_gamma   90.00
#
_symmetry.space_group_name_H-M   'P 1'
#
loop_
_entity.id
_entity.type
_entity.pdbx_description
1 polymer ?
#
loop_
_entity_poly.entity_id
_entity_poly.type
_entity_poly.pdbx_seq_one_letter_code
_entity_poly.pdbx_strand_id
1 'polypeptide(L)'
;FCEKAGRQDLIDDERFKDLASRVANIDETYEETGKVLATKTTQEWLDIFEDSKVPVNVVNSLQDLFTDPHLDAVDFWTLYEHPSEGLLKMPGFPARFSETPASIRRHPPKLGEHSVEILEEAGLDEETIKTMLESKASLQSETE
;
A
#
# COMPACT_ATOMS: atom_id res chain seq x y z
N PHE A 1 7.02 -21.01 -18.54
CA PHE A 1 5.56 -21.12 -18.41
C PHE A 1 5.05 -22.41 -19.06
N CYS A 2 5.07 -22.52 -20.39
CA CYS A 2 4.47 -23.64 -21.14
C CYS A 2 4.83 -25.04 -20.63
N GLU A 3 6.11 -25.32 -20.36
CA GLU A 3 6.55 -26.62 -19.81
C GLU A 3 5.89 -26.94 -18.45
N LYS A 4 5.96 -25.99 -17.50
CA LYS A 4 5.38 -26.12 -16.15
C LYS A 4 3.86 -26.22 -16.17
N ALA A 5 3.23 -25.56 -17.14
CA ALA A 5 1.78 -25.59 -17.35
C ALA A 5 1.30 -26.81 -18.16
N GLY A 6 2.20 -27.70 -18.62
CA GLY A 6 1.85 -28.87 -19.43
C GLY A 6 1.34 -28.52 -20.84
N ARG A 7 1.69 -27.32 -21.36
CA ARG A 7 1.28 -26.81 -22.68
C ARG A 7 2.47 -26.66 -23.61
N GLN A 8 3.27 -27.73 -23.74
CA GLN A 8 4.44 -27.74 -24.62
C GLN A 8 4.07 -27.51 -26.09
N ASP A 9 2.82 -27.83 -26.48
CA ASP A 9 2.23 -27.52 -27.78
C ASP A 9 2.29 -26.02 -28.12
N LEU A 10 2.26 -25.14 -27.12
CA LEU A 10 2.32 -23.69 -27.31
C LEU A 10 3.74 -23.13 -27.51
N ILE A 11 4.79 -23.93 -27.29
CA ILE A 11 6.18 -23.46 -27.41
C ILE A 11 6.52 -23.14 -28.86
N ASP A 12 6.09 -24.00 -29.78
CA ASP A 12 6.37 -23.89 -31.21
C ASP A 12 5.20 -23.26 -32.00
N ASP A 13 4.13 -22.83 -31.32
CA ASP A 13 3.03 -22.12 -31.96
C ASP A 13 3.53 -20.77 -32.50
N GLU A 14 3.33 -20.53 -33.80
CA GLU A 14 3.77 -19.33 -34.51
C GLU A 14 3.27 -18.03 -33.85
N ARG A 15 2.11 -18.09 -33.16
CA ARG A 15 1.54 -16.96 -32.43
C ARG A 15 2.32 -16.63 -31.15
N PHE A 16 3.02 -17.60 -30.55
CA PHE A 16 3.57 -17.47 -29.20
C PHE A 16 5.07 -17.74 -29.06
N LYS A 17 5.72 -18.28 -30.09
CA LYS A 17 7.12 -18.75 -30.07
C LYS A 17 8.15 -17.70 -29.63
N ASP A 18 7.90 -16.43 -29.92
CA ASP A 18 8.78 -15.32 -29.52
C ASP A 18 7.99 -14.11 -29.00
N LEU A 19 8.72 -13.12 -28.48
CA LEU A 19 8.10 -11.94 -27.88
C LEU A 19 7.34 -11.11 -28.92
N ALA A 20 7.85 -10.98 -30.15
CA ALA A 20 7.22 -10.16 -31.17
C ALA A 20 5.89 -10.80 -31.60
N SER A 21 5.87 -12.11 -31.82
CA SER A 21 4.63 -12.86 -32.09
C SER A 21 3.62 -12.74 -30.96
N ARG A 22 4.04 -12.90 -29.69
CA ARG A 22 3.11 -12.76 -28.54
C ARG A 22 2.50 -11.37 -28.43
N VAL A 23 3.29 -10.32 -28.70
CA VAL A 23 2.78 -8.94 -28.68
C VAL A 23 1.83 -8.69 -29.83
N ALA A 24 2.08 -9.25 -31.01
CA ALA A 24 1.17 -9.14 -32.16
C ALA A 24 -0.15 -9.91 -31.96
N ASN A 25 -0.13 -10.97 -31.15
CA ASN A 25 -1.29 -11.83 -30.83
C ASN A 25 -1.61 -11.76 -29.33
N ILE A 26 -1.64 -10.54 -28.76
CA ILE A 26 -1.68 -10.34 -27.32
C ILE A 26 -3.00 -10.82 -26.69
N ASP A 27 -4.11 -10.63 -27.41
CA ASP A 27 -5.43 -11.05 -26.96
C ASP A 27 -5.50 -12.59 -26.87
N GLU A 28 -5.03 -13.29 -27.90
CA GLU A 28 -4.94 -14.75 -27.91
C GLU A 28 -3.95 -15.28 -26.87
N THR A 29 -2.85 -14.55 -26.64
CA THR A 29 -1.86 -14.91 -25.61
C THR A 29 -2.50 -14.87 -24.22
N TYR A 30 -3.25 -13.81 -23.90
CA TYR A 30 -3.95 -13.70 -22.62
C TYR A 30 -5.11 -14.70 -22.52
N GLU A 31 -5.85 -14.94 -23.60
CA GLU A 31 -6.94 -15.91 -23.63
C GLU A 31 -6.43 -17.33 -23.33
N GLU A 32 -5.39 -17.78 -24.02
CA GLU A 32 -4.81 -19.11 -23.79
C GLU A 32 -4.18 -19.22 -22.40
N THR A 33 -3.48 -18.19 -21.94
CA THR A 33 -2.92 -18.16 -20.58
C THR A 33 -4.04 -18.24 -19.53
N GLY A 34 -5.14 -17.50 -19.73
CA GLY A 34 -6.31 -17.52 -18.84
C GLY A 34 -6.99 -18.89 -18.79
N LYS A 35 -7.19 -19.54 -19.95
CA LYS A 35 -7.72 -20.92 -20.01
C LYS A 35 -6.86 -21.89 -19.21
N VAL A 36 -5.54 -21.79 -19.33
CA VAL A 36 -4.60 -22.63 -18.61
C VAL A 36 -4.68 -22.36 -17.11
N LEU A 37 -4.55 -21.10 -16.69
CA LEU A 37 -4.55 -20.73 -15.27
C LEU A 37 -5.88 -21.07 -14.56
N ALA A 38 -7.00 -21.09 -15.28
CA ALA A 38 -8.29 -21.50 -14.72
C ALA A 38 -8.39 -23.00 -14.34
N THR A 39 -7.44 -23.83 -14.76
CA THR A 39 -7.48 -25.29 -14.51
C THR A 39 -7.03 -25.72 -13.12
N LYS A 40 -6.44 -24.81 -12.33
CA LYS A 40 -5.95 -25.08 -10.96
C LYS A 40 -6.22 -23.88 -10.07
N THR A 41 -6.19 -24.11 -8.76
CA THR A 41 -6.23 -23.05 -7.76
C THR A 41 -4.96 -22.20 -7.80
N THR A 42 -5.03 -21.00 -7.23
CA THR A 42 -3.86 -20.11 -7.11
C THR A 42 -2.71 -20.78 -6.36
N GLN A 43 -2.99 -21.47 -5.26
CA GLN A 43 -1.95 -22.14 -4.47
C GLN A 43 -1.25 -23.25 -5.27
N GLU A 44 -2.01 -24.07 -5.99
CA GLU A 44 -1.41 -25.10 -6.85
C GLU A 44 -0.49 -24.50 -7.92
N TRP A 45 -0.85 -23.34 -8.50
CA TRP A 45 0.04 -22.66 -9.43
C TRP A 45 1.28 -22.08 -8.75
N LEU A 46 1.14 -21.49 -7.57
CA LEU A 46 2.29 -21.00 -6.78
C LEU A 46 3.27 -22.16 -6.52
N ASP A 47 2.78 -23.31 -6.07
CA ASP A 47 3.61 -24.49 -5.81
C ASP A 47 4.30 -25.02 -7.09
N ILE A 48 3.59 -25.03 -8.23
CA ILE A 48 4.16 -25.46 -9.53
C ILE A 48 5.29 -24.53 -10.00
N PHE A 49 5.16 -23.23 -9.72
CA PHE A 49 6.06 -22.19 -10.21
C PHE A 49 7.11 -21.73 -9.19
N GLU A 50 7.08 -22.23 -7.95
CA GLU A 50 7.93 -21.82 -6.82
C GLU A 50 9.43 -21.71 -7.21
N ASP A 51 9.99 -22.76 -7.82
CA ASP A 51 11.40 -22.80 -8.26
C ASP A 51 11.61 -22.39 -9.72
N SER A 52 10.67 -21.66 -10.31
CA SER A 52 10.72 -21.25 -11.71
C SER A 52 11.13 -19.78 -11.87
N LYS A 53 11.56 -19.41 -13.07
CA LYS A 53 11.77 -17.99 -13.44
C LYS A 53 10.48 -17.29 -13.87
N VAL A 54 9.32 -17.92 -13.68
CA VAL A 54 8.03 -17.33 -14.04
C VAL A 54 7.59 -16.43 -12.88
N PRO A 55 7.43 -15.11 -13.10
CA PRO A 55 6.88 -14.24 -12.07
C PRO A 55 5.40 -14.58 -11.85
N VAL A 56 5.08 -15.08 -10.66
CA VAL A 56 3.71 -15.37 -10.24
C VAL A 56 3.52 -14.91 -8.80
N ASN A 57 2.35 -14.40 -8.48
CA ASN A 57 1.96 -14.05 -7.12
C ASN A 57 0.44 -14.16 -6.97
N VAL A 58 -0.04 -14.25 -5.74
CA VAL A 58 -1.45 -14.13 -5.40
C VAL A 58 -1.92 -12.68 -5.62
N VAL A 59 -3.17 -12.52 -6.06
CA VAL A 59 -3.86 -11.23 -6.06
C VAL A 59 -4.60 -11.13 -4.73
N ASN A 60 -3.99 -10.44 -3.76
CA ASN A 60 -4.56 -10.26 -2.42
C ASN A 60 -5.80 -9.35 -2.43
N SER A 61 -6.80 -9.69 -1.62
CA SER A 61 -7.85 -8.77 -1.18
C SER A 61 -7.33 -7.85 -0.06
N LEU A 62 -8.09 -6.82 0.29
CA LEU A 62 -7.72 -5.93 1.40
C LEU A 62 -7.68 -6.68 2.75
N GLN A 63 -8.53 -7.69 2.92
CA GLN A 63 -8.57 -8.50 4.13
C GLN A 63 -7.31 -9.35 4.27
N ASP A 64 -6.80 -9.89 3.16
CA ASP A 64 -5.62 -10.76 3.15
C ASP A 64 -4.36 -10.01 3.63
N LEU A 65 -4.29 -8.69 3.38
CA LEU A 65 -3.15 -7.85 3.78
C LEU A 65 -2.92 -7.83 5.31
N PHE A 66 -3.96 -8.04 6.12
CA PHE A 66 -3.82 -7.99 7.57
C PHE A 66 -3.10 -9.21 8.16
N THR A 67 -3.04 -10.30 7.41
CA THR A 67 -2.42 -11.59 7.78
C THR A 67 -1.34 -12.01 6.79
N ASP A 68 -0.91 -11.11 5.90
CA ASP A 68 0.10 -11.41 4.89
C ASP A 68 1.48 -11.61 5.55
N PRO A 69 2.11 -12.79 5.38
CA PRO A 69 3.37 -13.11 6.06
C PRO A 69 4.51 -12.16 5.69
N HIS A 70 4.52 -11.62 4.47
CA HIS A 70 5.55 -10.68 4.04
C HIS A 70 5.35 -9.32 4.72
N LEU A 71 4.11 -8.83 4.79
CA LEU A 71 3.79 -7.56 5.46
C LEU A 71 4.14 -7.60 6.96
N ASP A 72 3.94 -8.74 7.62
CA ASP A 72 4.39 -8.93 9.01
C ASP A 72 5.92 -8.98 9.11
N ALA A 73 6.59 -9.72 8.20
CA ALA A 73 8.05 -9.87 8.22
C ALA A 73 8.83 -8.56 7.96
N VAL A 74 8.21 -7.58 7.31
CA VAL A 74 8.82 -6.28 7.00
C VAL A 74 8.29 -5.14 7.88
N ASP A 75 7.67 -5.45 9.02
CA ASP A 75 6.97 -4.51 9.91
C ASP A 75 6.16 -3.46 9.14
N PHE A 76 5.39 -3.91 8.15
CA PHE A 76 4.64 -2.99 7.29
C PHE A 76 3.60 -2.20 8.07
N TRP A 77 3.04 -2.78 9.14
CA TRP A 77 1.98 -2.17 9.92
C TRP A 77 2.52 -1.40 11.12
N THR A 78 2.13 -0.13 11.25
CA THR A 78 2.38 0.70 12.44
C THR A 78 1.11 0.77 13.27
N LEU A 79 1.23 0.47 14.56
CA LEU A 79 0.18 0.69 15.55
C LEU A 79 0.42 2.00 16.28
N TYR A 80 -0.63 2.82 16.46
CA TYR A 80 -0.56 4.00 17.31
C TYR A 80 -1.89 4.27 18.01
N GLU A 81 -1.84 4.84 19.20
CA GLU A 81 -3.02 5.19 19.99
C GLU A 81 -3.48 6.59 19.60
N HIS A 82 -4.71 6.76 19.11
CA HIS A 82 -5.33 8.05 18.84
C HIS A 82 -6.21 8.48 20.02
N PRO A 83 -6.15 9.74 20.49
CA PRO A 83 -6.93 10.18 21.65
C PRO A 83 -8.45 9.95 21.54
N SER A 84 -9.02 10.06 20.34
CA SER A 84 -10.47 9.83 20.10
C SER A 84 -10.81 8.48 19.47
N GLU A 85 -9.93 7.91 18.66
CA GLU A 85 -10.24 6.72 17.83
C GLU A 85 -9.69 5.42 18.46
N GLY A 86 -8.90 5.53 19.52
CA GLY A 86 -8.21 4.40 20.16
C GLY A 86 -7.06 3.87 19.31
N LEU A 87 -6.76 2.58 19.46
CA LEU A 87 -5.68 1.91 18.74
C LEU A 87 -5.96 1.81 17.24
N LEU A 88 -5.14 2.47 16.43
CA LEU A 88 -5.20 2.45 14.97
C LEU A 88 -4.06 1.61 14.37
N LYS A 89 -4.38 0.82 13.35
CA LYS A 89 -3.43 0.06 12.52
C LYS A 89 -3.33 0.72 11.15
N MET A 90 -2.16 1.29 10.83
CA MET A 90 -1.92 1.99 9.56
C MET A 90 -0.73 1.40 8.81
N PRO A 91 -0.66 1.54 7.48
CA PRO A 91 0.57 1.33 6.74
C PRO A 91 1.70 2.18 7.34
N GLY A 92 2.86 1.58 7.51
CA GLY A 92 4.07 2.23 7.94
C GLY A 92 4.67 3.10 6.84
N PHE A 93 5.85 3.65 7.13
CA PHE A 93 6.55 4.50 6.18
C PHE A 93 7.18 3.64 5.06
N PRO A 94 7.01 4.00 3.78
CA PRO A 94 7.48 3.19 2.66
C PRO A 94 9.00 3.14 2.52
N ALA A 95 9.74 4.00 3.24
CA ALA A 95 11.19 4.06 3.22
C ALA A 95 11.77 3.97 4.63
N ARG A 96 12.91 3.28 4.76
CA ARG A 96 13.66 3.14 6.01
C ARG A 96 14.98 3.91 5.89
N PHE A 97 15.23 4.79 6.85
CA PHE A 97 16.45 5.58 6.95
C PHE A 97 17.20 5.19 8.22
N SER A 98 18.50 4.92 8.12
CA SER A 98 19.32 4.49 9.26
C SER A 98 19.60 5.61 10.26
N GLU A 99 19.78 6.84 9.80
CA GLU A 99 20.10 8.00 10.65
C GLU A 99 18.85 8.77 11.09
N THR A 100 17.82 8.80 10.25
CA THR A 100 16.56 9.53 10.49
C THR A 100 15.33 8.63 10.34
N PRO A 101 15.17 7.57 11.18
CA PRO A 101 14.00 6.71 11.11
C PRO A 101 12.70 7.51 11.16
N ALA A 102 11.80 7.23 10.22
CA ALA A 102 10.48 7.85 10.20
C ALA A 102 9.66 7.37 11.40
N SER A 103 8.92 8.29 12.01
CA SER A 103 8.10 8.01 13.19
C SER A 103 6.85 8.89 13.17
N ILE A 104 5.78 8.39 13.75
CA ILE A 104 4.58 9.19 14.02
C ILE A 104 4.90 10.08 15.22
N ARG A 105 4.95 11.40 15.02
CA ARG A 105 5.31 12.37 16.08
C ARG A 105 4.11 13.08 16.71
N ARG A 106 3.03 13.26 15.95
CA ARG A 106 1.76 13.84 16.38
C ARG A 106 0.62 13.12 15.66
N HIS A 107 -0.55 13.09 16.27
CA HIS A 107 -1.77 12.63 15.63
C HIS A 107 -2.28 13.68 14.63
N PRO A 108 -3.17 13.31 13.69
CA PRO A 108 -3.89 14.30 12.89
C PRO A 108 -4.59 15.31 13.82
N PRO A 109 -4.33 16.62 13.67
CA PRO A 109 -4.86 17.60 14.61
C PRO A 109 -6.36 17.79 14.45
N LYS A 110 -7.04 18.10 15.56
CA LYS A 110 -8.37 18.70 15.53
C LYS A 110 -8.31 20.07 14.84
N LEU A 111 -9.46 20.53 14.36
CA LEU A 111 -9.58 21.87 13.80
C LEU A 111 -9.18 22.92 14.86
N GLY A 112 -8.11 23.66 14.58
CA GLY A 112 -7.60 24.71 15.45
C GLY A 112 -6.75 24.24 16.63
N GLU A 113 -6.37 22.96 16.71
CA GLU A 113 -5.62 22.42 17.85
C GLU A 113 -4.32 23.17 18.15
N HIS A 114 -3.56 23.50 17.10
CA HIS A 114 -2.26 24.16 17.22
C HIS A 114 -2.30 25.66 16.88
N SER A 115 -3.48 26.28 16.80
CA SER A 115 -3.56 27.66 16.28
C SER A 115 -2.85 28.67 17.18
N VAL A 116 -3.04 28.59 18.49
CA VAL A 116 -2.35 29.48 19.44
C VAL A 116 -0.83 29.20 19.43
N GLU A 117 -0.41 27.93 19.50
CA GLU A 117 1.01 27.51 19.43
C GLU A 117 1.71 28.14 18.21
N ILE A 118 1.13 28.02 17.02
CA ILE A 118 1.73 28.52 15.78
C ILE A 118 1.72 30.06 15.70
N LEU A 119 0.70 30.73 16.23
CA LEU A 119 0.65 32.20 16.24
C LEU A 119 1.68 32.79 17.22
N GLU A 120 1.90 32.14 18.35
CA GLU A 120 2.97 32.48 19.31
C GLU A 120 4.36 32.26 18.68
N GLU A 121 4.59 31.12 18.01
CA GLU A 121 5.83 30.85 17.27
C GLU A 121 6.10 31.88 16.17
N ALA A 122 5.04 32.41 15.55
CA ALA A 122 5.12 33.48 14.56
C ALA A 122 5.41 34.86 15.17
N GLY A 123 5.41 35.00 16.50
CA GLY A 123 5.77 36.22 17.22
C GLY A 123 4.61 37.19 17.46
N LEU A 124 3.35 36.72 17.40
CA LEU A 124 2.19 37.54 17.77
C LEU A 124 2.03 37.56 19.28
N ASP A 125 1.59 38.71 19.81
CA ASP A 125 1.28 38.86 21.22
C ASP A 125 -0.10 38.26 21.59
N GLU A 126 -0.29 37.98 22.87
CA GLU A 126 -1.51 37.38 23.42
C GLU A 126 -2.78 38.20 23.10
N GLU A 127 -2.68 39.54 23.07
CA GLU A 127 -3.82 40.43 22.80
C GLU A 127 -4.30 40.32 21.35
N THR A 128 -3.36 40.27 20.41
CA THR A 128 -3.63 40.07 18.99
C THR A 128 -4.22 38.69 18.74
N ILE A 129 -3.64 37.64 19.34
CA ILE A 129 -4.14 36.26 19.21
C ILE A 129 -5.59 36.17 19.72
N LYS A 130 -5.87 36.74 20.88
CA LYS A 130 -7.22 36.79 21.44
C LYS A 130 -8.21 37.48 20.49
N THR A 131 -7.83 38.63 19.93
CA THR A 131 -8.65 39.35 18.94
C THR A 131 -8.95 38.50 17.71
N MET A 132 -7.98 37.72 17.23
CA MET A 132 -8.16 36.82 16.09
C MET A 132 -9.12 35.66 16.41
N LEU A 133 -9.08 35.12 17.63
CA LEU A 133 -10.01 34.09 18.08
C LEU A 133 -11.44 34.63 18.22
N GLU A 134 -11.61 35.80 18.84
CA GLU A 134 -12.92 36.45 19.03
C GLU A 134 -13.58 36.83 17.69
N SER A 135 -12.78 37.34 16.75
CA SER A 135 -13.25 37.67 15.39
C SER A 135 -13.45 36.45 14.49
N LYS A 136 -13.10 35.23 14.95
CA LYS A 136 -13.07 33.99 14.16
C LYS A 136 -12.14 34.03 12.94
N ALA A 137 -11.15 34.92 12.96
CA ALA A 137 -10.05 34.90 12.00
C ALA A 137 -9.11 33.70 12.22
N SER A 138 -9.06 33.21 13.47
CA SER A 138 -8.45 31.93 13.84
C SER A 138 -9.39 31.15 14.77
N LEU A 139 -9.16 29.84 14.91
CA LEU A 139 -9.92 28.95 15.79
C LEU A 139 -8.96 28.22 16.71
N GLN A 140 -9.31 28.05 17.99
CA GLN A 140 -8.59 27.18 18.91
C GLN A 140 -9.47 25.99 19.25
N SER A 141 -8.94 24.76 19.22
CA SER A 141 -9.74 23.60 19.61
C SER A 141 -10.07 23.66 21.10
N GLU A 142 -11.31 23.34 21.46
CA GLU A 142 -11.70 23.19 22.86
C GLU A 142 -10.95 22.00 23.49
N THR A 143 -10.38 22.22 24.67
CA THR A 143 -9.78 21.15 25.47
C THR A 143 -10.94 20.43 26.16
N GLU A 144 -11.24 19.20 25.74
CA GLU A 144 -12.07 18.27 26.53
C GLU A 144 -11.29 17.68 27.70
#